data_AF-A0AA38U2X2-F1
#
_entry.id   AF-A0AA38U2X2-F1
#
_cell.length_a   1.000
_cell.length_b   1.000
_cell.length_c   1.000
_cell.angle_alpha   90.00
_cell.angle_beta   90.00
_cell.angle_gamma   90.00
#
_symmetry.space_group_name_H-M   'P 1'
#
loop_
_entity.id
_entity.type
_entity.pdbx_description
1 polymer ?
#
loop_
_entity_poly.entity_id
_entity_poly.type
_entity_poly.pdbx_seq_one_letter_code
_entity_poly.pdbx_strand_id
1 'polypeptide(L)' 'KKVCRAVEAECFEVTKKKITLSDSTLHRRVHNGRSHAEAKQEQRWLNNEETEVLINEVIYYAERGFPLDH' A
#
# COMPACT_ATOMS: atom_id res chain seq x y z
N LYS A 1 5.35 -1.95 24.30
CA LYS A 1 6.03 -0.62 24.20
C LYS A 1 7.56 -0.61 24.18
N LYS A 2 8.31 -1.39 24.99
CA LYS A 2 9.81 -1.35 25.00
C LYS A 2 10.43 -1.72 23.65
N VAL A 3 9.88 -2.75 23.00
CA VAL A 3 10.32 -3.23 21.68
C VAL A 3 10.17 -2.15 20.61
N CYS A 4 9.01 -1.48 20.53
CA CYS A 4 8.77 -0.38 19.59
C CYS A 4 9.83 0.71 19.71
N ARG A 5 10.13 1.17 20.92
CA ARG A 5 11.13 2.23 21.14
C ARG A 5 12.56 1.82 20.77
N ALA A 6 12.92 0.56 21.01
CA ALA A 6 14.23 0.04 20.63
C ALA A 6 14.40 0.04 19.10
N VAL A 7 13.39 -0.45 18.38
CA VAL A 7 13.39 -0.50 16.92
C VAL A 7 13.31 0.91 16.30
N GLU A 8 12.54 1.83 16.89
CA GLU A 8 12.51 3.24 16.46
C GLU A 8 13.89 3.89 16.57
N ALA A 9 14.60 3.65 17.68
CA ALA A 9 15.94 4.18 17.89
C ALA A 9 16.94 3.59 16.89
N GLU A 10 16.91 2.27 16.68
CA GLU A 10 17.75 1.59 15.68
C GLU A 10 17.50 2.11 14.27
N CYS A 11 16.22 2.25 13.87
CA CYS A 11 15.86 2.77 12.56
C CYS A 11 16.31 4.24 12.40
N PHE A 12 16.21 5.04 13.45
CA PHE A 12 16.73 6.41 13.44
C PHE A 12 18.25 6.43 13.27
N GLU A 13 18.99 5.52 13.91
CA GLU A 13 20.45 5.49 13.76
C GLU A 13 20.88 5.24 12.32
N VAL A 14 20.21 4.32 11.62
CA VAL A 14 20.53 3.93 10.24
C VAL A 14 20.00 4.94 9.23
N THR A 15 18.74 5.34 9.35
CA THR A 15 18.06 6.13 8.30
C THR A 15 18.08 7.63 8.58
N LYS A 16 18.43 8.03 9.81
CA LYS A 16 18.26 9.40 10.35
C LYS A 16 16.85 9.94 10.22
N LYS A 17 15.85 9.06 10.02
CA LYS A 17 14.43 9.39 9.97
C LYS A 17 13.74 8.90 11.23
N LYS A 18 12.99 9.80 11.86
CA LYS A 18 12.20 9.46 13.04
C LYS A 18 10.90 8.81 12.60
N ILE A 19 10.71 7.57 13.02
CA ILE A 19 9.46 6.83 12.83
C ILE A 19 8.78 6.62 14.18
N THR A 20 7.47 6.40 14.17
CA THR A 20 6.69 6.06 15.37
C THR A 20 5.91 4.79 15.09
N LEU A 21 6.15 3.78 15.92
CA LEU A 21 5.55 2.47 15.86
C LEU A 21 4.42 2.37 16.88
N SER A 22 3.24 1.99 16.41
CA SER A 22 2.12 1.69 17.29
C SER A 22 2.22 0.26 17.83
N ASP A 23 2.21 0.13 19.16
CA ASP A 23 2.24 -1.14 19.87
C ASP A 23 1.03 -2.02 19.52
N SER A 24 -0.15 -1.41 19.32
CA SER A 24 -1.37 -2.13 18.93
C SER A 24 -1.28 -2.67 17.49
N THR A 25 -0.71 -1.89 16.58
CA THR A 25 -0.48 -2.33 15.19
C THR A 25 0.52 -3.48 15.14
N LEU A 26 1.60 -3.39 15.93
CA LEU A 26 2.59 -4.45 16.02
C LEU A 26 1.98 -5.74 16.58
N HIS A 27 1.24 -5.63 17.70
CA HIS A 27 0.58 -6.77 18.31
C HIS A 27 -0.43 -7.42 17.36
N ARG A 28 -1.24 -6.61 16.67
CA ARG A 28 -2.17 -7.09 15.64
C ARG A 28 -1.45 -7.86 14.53
N ARG A 29 -0.31 -7.38 14.05
CA ARG A 29 0.47 -8.08 13.02
C ARG A 29 1.07 -9.40 13.52
N VAL A 30 1.54 -9.46 14.76
CA VAL A 30 2.04 -10.72 15.38
C VAL A 30 0.93 -11.78 15.44
N HIS A 31 -0.32 -11.36 15.60
CA HIS A 31 -1.50 -12.23 15.59
C HIS A 31 -2.13 -12.42 14.20
N ASN A 32 -1.32 -12.42 13.13
CA ASN A 32 -1.75 -12.60 11.73
C ASN A 32 -2.73 -11.53 11.21
N GLY A 33 -2.80 -10.37 11.85
CA GLY A 33 -3.63 -9.28 11.40
C GLY A 33 -3.07 -8.61 10.15
N ARG A 34 -3.88 -8.60 9.09
CA ARG A 34 -3.52 -8.05 7.78
C ARG A 34 -3.48 -6.51 7.79
N SER A 35 -2.56 -5.94 7.04
CA SER A 35 -2.55 -4.52 6.72
C SER A 35 -3.76 -4.14 5.84
N HIS A 36 -4.08 -2.84 5.80
CA HIS A 36 -5.13 -2.37 4.90
C HIS A 36 -4.83 -2.66 3.44
N ALA A 37 -3.56 -2.61 3.02
CA ALA A 37 -3.18 -2.91 1.64
C ALA A 37 -3.44 -4.39 1.30
N GLU A 38 -3.02 -5.31 2.17
CA GLU A 38 -3.26 -6.75 2.01
C GLU A 38 -4.76 -7.08 2.04
N ALA A 39 -5.51 -6.52 2.98
CA ALA A 39 -6.96 -6.74 3.07
C ALA A 39 -7.70 -6.15 1.85
N LYS A 40 -7.26 -5.00 1.33
CA LYS A 40 -7.84 -4.40 0.13
C LYS A 40 -7.51 -5.18 -1.13
N GLN A 41 -6.37 -5.88 -1.20
CA GLN A 41 -5.99 -6.66 -2.36
C GLN A 41 -7.03 -7.74 -2.70
N GLU A 42 -7.63 -8.37 -1.68
CA GLU A 42 -8.74 -9.32 -1.83
C GLU A 42 -10.07 -8.66 -2.23
N GLN A 43 -10.21 -7.35 -1.98
CA GLN A 43 -11.39 -6.56 -2.32
C GLN A 43 -11.25 -5.79 -3.63
N ARG A 44 -10.11 -5.93 -4.33
CA ARG A 44 -9.91 -5.23 -5.60
C ARG A 44 -10.84 -5.84 -6.64
N TRP A 45 -11.53 -4.96 -7.36
CA TRP A 45 -12.38 -5.35 -8.48
C TRP A 45 -11.56 -5.83 -9.68
N LEU A 46 -10.37 -5.24 -9.88
CA LEU A 46 -9.44 -5.60 -10.94
C LEU A 46 -8.12 -6.10 -10.35
N ASN A 47 -7.60 -7.18 -10.91
CA ASN A 47 -6.24 -7.62 -10.67
C ASN A 47 -5.24 -6.69 -11.38
N ASN A 48 -3.93 -6.89 -11.15
CA ASN A 48 -2.91 -6.01 -11.72
C ASN A 48 -2.88 -6.06 -13.25
N GLU A 49 -3.07 -7.24 -13.84
CA GLU A 49 -3.06 -7.42 -15.30
C GLU A 49 -4.25 -6.73 -15.94
N GLU A 50 -5.45 -6.90 -15.37
CA GLU A 50 -6.68 -6.22 -15.81
C GLU A 50 -6.56 -4.70 -15.67
N THR A 51 -5.93 -4.23 -14.59
CA THR A 51 -5.68 -2.80 -14.36
C THR A 51 -4.79 -2.22 -15.46
N GLU A 52 -3.70 -2.91 -15.82
CA GLU A 52 -2.78 -2.45 -16.87
C GLU A 52 -3.45 -2.43 -18.26
N VAL A 53 -4.26 -3.44 -18.58
CA VAL A 53 -5.01 -3.46 -19.84
C VAL A 53 -5.94 -2.25 -19.93
N LEU A 54 -6.69 -1.96 -18.87
CA LEU A 54 -7.65 -0.86 -18.85
C LEU A 54 -6.94 0.51 -18.91
N ILE A 55 -5.79 0.67 -18.24
CA ILE A 55 -4.97 1.88 -18.35
C ILE A 55 -4.50 2.09 -19.79
N ASN A 56 -3.97 1.05 -20.44
CA ASN A 56 -3.49 1.14 -21.81
C ASN A 56 -4.62 1.48 -22.79
N GLU A 57 -5.81 0.91 -22.60
CA GLU A 57 -6.99 1.21 -23.40
C GLU A 57 -7.44 2.66 -23.23
N VAL A 58 -7.50 3.15 -21.99
CA VAL A 58 -7.85 4.55 -21.68
C VAL A 58 -6.84 5.51 -22.31
N ILE A 59 -5.54 5.23 -22.22
CA ILE A 59 -4.49 6.03 -22.85
C ILE A 59 -4.65 6.03 -24.37
N TYR A 60 -4.88 4.86 -24.98
CA TYR A 60 -5.09 4.72 -26.42
C TYR A 60 -6.24 5.56 -26.95
N TYR A 61 -7.38 5.60 -26.25
CA TYR A 61 -8.51 6.44 -26.62
C TYR A 61 -8.24 7.93 -26.39
N ALA A 62 -7.58 8.27 -25.28
CA ALA A 62 -7.22 9.65 -24.97
C ALA A 62 -6.25 10.24 -26.02
N GLU A 63 -5.23 9.49 -26.45
CA GLU A 63 -4.28 9.91 -27.50
C GLU A 63 -4.97 10.17 -28.85
N ARG A 64 -6.09 9.49 -29.11
CA ARG A 64 -6.87 9.63 -30.34
C ARG A 64 -7.97 10.69 -30.25
N GLY A 65 -8.10 11.36 -29.09
CA GLY A 65 -9.10 12.39 -28.85
C GLY A 65 -10.53 11.85 -28.70
N PHE A 66 -10.70 10.55 -28.40
CA PHE A 66 -12.01 10.00 -28.09
C PHE A 66 -12.36 10.24 -26.62
N PRO A 67 -13.59 10.68 -26.31
CA PRO A 67 -14.03 10.80 -24.93
C PRO A 67 -14.14 9.41 -24.28
N LEU A 68 -13.83 9.35 -22.98
CA LEU A 68 -13.91 8.12 -22.18
C LEU A 68 -15.34 7.75 -21.77
N ASP A 69 -16.31 8.55 -22.18
CA ASP A 69 -17.73 8.38 -21.91
C ASP A 69 -18.49 8.69 -23.20
N HIS A 70 -19.50 7.87 -23.51
CA HIS A 70 -20.37 8.02 -24.68
C HIS A 70 -21.58 8.90 -24.38
#